data_AF-X0V410-F1
#
_entry.id   AF-X0V410-F1
#
_cell.length_a   1.000
_cell.length_b   1.000
_cell.length_c   1.000
_cell.angle_alpha   90.00
_cell.angle_beta   90.00
_cell.angle_gamma   90.00
#
_symmetry.space_group_name_H-M   'P 1'
#
loop_
_entity.id
_entity.type
_entity.pdbx_description
1 polymer ?
#
loop_
_entity_poly.entity_id
_entity_poly.type
_entity_poly.pdbx_seq_one_letter_code
_entity_poly.pdbx_strand_id
1 'polypeptide(L)'
;MEKLTMIDLCSGLGGASQPFLDRGWNVLRIDNNPKFEKIPNTIIISVKDIVFLLDDYQTDTKYLNPDFIWASPPCNCFSMASIHLHWTKRRKPKHIGVFNAIRTVVWCLDAIELFNPKYWVLENPRAKLRNILNKPGVIYPGLTTDLGLWGAKSPKPTDLWGEFPKITLPSSGTAINTKPIINA
;
A
#
# COMPACT_ATOMS: atom_id res chain seq x y z
N MET A 1 -14.18 10.15 22.79
CA MET A 1 -13.35 10.50 21.62
C MET A 1 -13.73 9.59 20.49
N GLU A 2 -13.90 10.14 19.30
CA GLU A 2 -14.09 9.34 18.09
C GLU A 2 -12.82 8.51 17.84
N LYS A 3 -12.99 7.24 17.48
CA LYS A 3 -11.87 6.33 17.19
C LYS A 3 -11.36 6.63 15.79
N LEU A 4 -10.03 6.74 15.65
CA LEU A 4 -9.38 6.86 14.35
C LEU A 4 -9.66 5.62 13.48
N THR A 5 -9.73 5.83 12.16
CA THR A 5 -10.07 4.79 11.19
C THR A 5 -8.93 4.54 10.20
N MET A 6 -8.65 3.26 9.96
CA MET A 6 -7.71 2.79 8.94
C MET A 6 -8.41 1.86 7.94
N ILE A 7 -8.12 2.04 6.65
CA ILE A 7 -8.42 1.05 5.60
C ILE A 7 -7.11 0.38 5.16
N ASP A 8 -7.11 -0.96 5.09
CA ASP A 8 -5.98 -1.79 4.66
C ASP A 8 -6.33 -2.52 3.35
N LEU A 9 -5.80 -2.01 2.24
CA LEU A 9 -6.03 -2.52 0.88
C LEU A 9 -5.01 -3.61 0.52
N CYS A 10 -5.52 -4.72 -0.03
CA CYS A 10 -4.74 -5.94 -0.26
C CYS A 10 -4.15 -6.49 1.05
N SER A 11 -4.97 -6.47 2.11
CA SER A 11 -4.55 -6.68 3.50
C SER A 11 -3.87 -8.02 3.80
N GLY A 12 -4.15 -9.07 3.02
CA GLY A 12 -3.63 -10.40 3.26
C GLY A 12 -3.92 -10.93 4.66
N LEU A 13 -2.86 -11.23 5.42
CA LEU A 13 -2.97 -11.67 6.82
C LEU A 13 -3.24 -10.53 7.82
N GLY A 14 -3.34 -9.29 7.35
CA GLY A 14 -3.60 -8.12 8.18
C GLY A 14 -2.40 -7.64 9.00
N GLY A 15 -1.17 -8.01 8.60
CA GLY A 15 0.05 -7.67 9.35
C GLY A 15 0.32 -6.16 9.45
N ALA A 16 -0.04 -5.39 8.41
CA ALA A 16 0.09 -3.93 8.41
C ALA A 16 -0.93 -3.25 9.35
N SER A 17 -2.14 -3.79 9.43
CA SER A 17 -3.25 -3.22 10.20
C SER A 17 -3.40 -3.76 11.62
N GLN A 18 -2.78 -4.89 11.96
CA GLN A 18 -2.87 -5.46 13.32
C GLN A 18 -2.40 -4.49 14.41
N PRO A 19 -1.28 -3.76 14.27
CA PRO A 19 -0.84 -2.80 15.28
C PRO A 19 -1.81 -1.62 15.52
N PHE A 20 -2.71 -1.34 14.57
CA PHE A 20 -3.75 -0.30 14.68
C PHE A 20 -4.96 -0.82 15.45
N LEU A 21 -5.38 -2.07 15.20
CA LEU A 21 -6.39 -2.76 16.02
C LEU A 21 -5.95 -2.83 17.49
N ASP A 22 -4.70 -3.21 17.74
CA ASP A 22 -4.14 -3.33 19.08
C ASP A 22 -4.11 -1.97 19.83
N ARG A 23 -4.12 -0.85 19.08
CA ARG A 23 -4.19 0.53 19.58
C ARG A 23 -5.61 1.08 19.63
N GLY A 24 -6.62 0.27 19.33
CA GLY A 24 -8.03 0.64 19.42
C GLY A 24 -8.60 1.42 18.25
N TRP A 25 -7.91 1.45 17.10
CA TRP A 25 -8.44 2.05 15.87
C TRP A 25 -9.57 1.18 15.28
N ASN A 26 -10.46 1.81 14.52
CA ASN A 26 -11.31 1.09 13.59
C ASN A 26 -10.46 0.65 12.41
N VAL A 27 -10.48 -0.64 12.09
CA VAL A 27 -9.79 -1.17 10.92
C VAL A 27 -10.81 -1.83 10.00
N LEU A 28 -10.70 -1.53 8.71
CA LEU A 28 -11.36 -2.25 7.62
C LEU A 28 -10.28 -2.85 6.72
N ARG A 29 -10.30 -4.16 6.53
CA ARG A 29 -9.38 -4.89 5.66
C ARG A 29 -10.11 -5.26 4.37
N ILE A 30 -9.49 -4.96 3.24
CA ILE A 30 -9.99 -5.31 1.91
C ILE A 30 -9.01 -6.28 1.28
N ASP A 31 -9.51 -7.44 0.86
CA ASP A 31 -8.73 -8.41 0.09
C ASP A 31 -9.63 -9.14 -0.89
N ASN A 32 -9.11 -9.61 -2.02
CA ASN A 32 -9.89 -10.34 -3.01
C ASN A 32 -9.67 -11.86 -2.95
N ASN A 33 -8.82 -12.34 -2.05
CA ASN A 33 -8.52 -13.75 -1.90
C ASN A 33 -9.40 -14.37 -0.81
N PRO A 34 -10.33 -15.29 -1.14
CA PRO A 34 -11.25 -15.90 -0.18
C PRO A 34 -10.56 -16.59 0.99
N LYS A 35 -9.29 -17.00 0.86
CA LYS A 35 -8.54 -17.62 1.96
C LYS A 35 -8.39 -16.71 3.18
N PHE A 36 -8.58 -15.41 3.03
CA PHE A 36 -8.50 -14.43 4.11
C PHE A 36 -9.85 -14.07 4.72
N GLU A 37 -10.94 -14.73 4.32
CA GLU A 37 -12.30 -14.45 4.83
C GLU A 37 -12.42 -14.56 6.36
N LYS A 38 -11.58 -15.40 6.97
CA LYS A 38 -11.56 -15.64 8.42
C LYS A 38 -10.67 -14.66 9.19
N ILE A 39 -9.94 -13.78 8.48
CA ILE A 39 -9.17 -12.72 9.13
C ILE A 39 -10.16 -11.66 9.62
N PRO A 40 -10.14 -11.29 10.91
CA PRO A 40 -11.10 -10.32 11.46
C PRO A 40 -11.11 -9.01 10.66
N ASN A 41 -12.28 -8.38 10.60
CA ASN A 41 -12.48 -7.08 9.95
C ASN A 41 -12.20 -7.08 8.42
N THR A 42 -12.24 -8.25 7.77
CA THR A 42 -11.94 -8.40 6.35
C THR A 42 -13.21 -8.52 5.52
N ILE A 43 -13.31 -7.72 4.47
CA ILE A 43 -14.30 -7.86 3.41
C ILE A 43 -13.60 -8.47 2.19
N ILE A 44 -14.15 -9.57 1.70
CA ILE A 44 -13.67 -10.22 0.48
C ILE A 44 -14.25 -9.52 -0.75
N ILE A 45 -13.50 -8.57 -1.29
CA ILE A 45 -13.84 -7.78 -2.47
C ILE A 45 -12.57 -7.30 -3.19
N SER A 46 -12.67 -7.09 -4.50
CA SER A 46 -11.61 -6.41 -5.24
C SER A 46 -11.54 -4.94 -4.85
N VAL A 47 -10.32 -4.39 -4.71
CA VAL A 47 -10.13 -2.94 -4.51
C VAL A 47 -10.80 -2.12 -5.63
N LYS A 48 -10.87 -2.66 -6.85
CA LYS A 48 -11.61 -2.05 -7.98
C LYS A 48 -13.06 -1.72 -7.62
N ASP A 49 -13.67 -2.58 -6.81
CA ASP A 49 -15.09 -2.61 -6.54
C ASP A 49 -15.39 -1.98 -5.16
N ILE A 50 -14.39 -1.33 -4.54
CA ILE A 50 -14.52 -0.70 -3.21
C ILE A 50 -15.57 0.41 -3.18
N VAL A 51 -15.84 1.05 -4.33
CA VAL A 51 -16.87 2.08 -4.47
C VAL A 51 -18.26 1.55 -4.12
N PHE A 52 -18.53 0.26 -4.37
CA PHE A 52 -19.83 -0.33 -4.04
C PHE A 52 -20.03 -0.49 -2.54
N LEU A 53 -18.95 -0.47 -1.74
CA LEU A 53 -19.09 -0.41 -0.28
C LEU A 53 -19.66 0.95 0.16
N LEU A 54 -19.47 2.01 -0.61
CA LEU A 54 -20.01 3.34 -0.32
C LEU A 54 -21.49 3.45 -0.67
N ASP A 55 -21.93 2.72 -1.70
CA ASP A 55 -23.30 2.79 -2.24
C ASP A 55 -24.26 1.77 -1.62
N ASP A 56 -23.85 0.51 -1.47
CA ASP A 56 -24.75 -0.62 -1.21
C ASP A 56 -24.81 -1.02 0.27
N TYR A 57 -23.74 -0.72 1.01
CA TYR A 57 -23.65 -1.07 2.42
C TYR A 57 -23.86 0.16 3.29
N GLN A 58 -24.62 -0.05 4.37
CA GLN A 58 -24.45 0.63 5.64
C GLN A 58 -23.02 0.34 6.16
N THR A 59 -21.97 0.71 5.42
CA THR A 59 -20.66 0.86 6.04
C THR A 59 -20.89 1.87 7.13
N ASP A 60 -20.67 1.42 8.36
CA ASP A 60 -20.52 2.29 9.50
C ASP A 60 -19.77 3.54 9.03
N THR A 61 -20.42 4.70 9.09
CA THR A 61 -20.03 5.90 8.35
C THR A 61 -18.60 6.35 8.69
N LYS A 62 -18.05 5.84 9.79
CA LYS A 62 -16.65 5.93 10.19
C LYS A 62 -15.64 5.50 9.12
N TYR A 63 -16.01 4.68 8.14
CA TYR A 63 -15.13 4.24 7.04
C TYR A 63 -15.22 5.10 5.78
N LEU A 64 -16.17 6.04 5.71
CA LEU A 64 -16.29 6.95 4.56
C LEU A 64 -15.21 8.04 4.55
N ASN A 65 -14.63 8.33 5.71
CA ASN A 65 -13.57 9.33 5.90
C ASN A 65 -12.43 8.74 6.74
N PRO A 66 -11.61 7.83 6.19
CA PRO A 66 -10.54 7.20 6.93
C PRO A 66 -9.40 8.19 7.24
N ASP A 67 -8.84 8.10 8.44
CA ASP A 67 -7.65 8.88 8.82
C ASP A 67 -6.38 8.37 8.13
N PHE A 68 -6.35 7.06 7.81
CA PHE A 68 -5.20 6.40 7.21
C PHE A 68 -5.59 5.31 6.21
N ILE A 69 -4.90 5.26 5.08
CA ILE A 69 -4.98 4.13 4.14
C ILE A 69 -3.61 3.47 3.98
N TRP A 70 -3.54 2.16 4.19
CA TRP A 70 -2.40 1.35 3.80
C TRP A 70 -2.77 0.50 2.59
N ALA A 71 -1.90 0.42 1.59
CA ALA A 71 -2.08 -0.41 0.42
C ALA A 71 -0.83 -1.27 0.17
N SER A 72 -0.98 -2.59 0.12
CA SER A 72 0.12 -3.52 -0.14
C SER A 72 -0.17 -4.43 -1.33
N PRO A 73 -0.29 -3.87 -2.57
CA PRO A 73 -0.67 -4.64 -3.74
C PRO A 73 0.32 -5.80 -4.01
N PRO A 74 -0.16 -6.94 -4.55
CA PRO A 74 0.67 -8.14 -4.73
C PRO A 74 2.00 -7.88 -5.45
N CYS A 75 3.11 -8.25 -4.81
CA CYS A 75 4.46 -7.98 -5.31
C CYS A 75 5.00 -9.07 -6.25
N ASN A 76 4.24 -10.14 -6.52
CA ASN A 76 4.69 -11.29 -7.32
C ASN A 76 5.23 -10.89 -8.70
N CYS A 77 4.67 -9.87 -9.34
CA CYS A 77 5.18 -9.39 -10.62
C CYS A 77 6.32 -8.38 -10.49
N PHE A 78 6.59 -7.83 -9.29
CA PHE A 78 7.47 -6.68 -9.12
C PHE A 78 8.73 -6.95 -8.29
N SER A 79 8.74 -8.03 -7.51
CA SER A 79 9.86 -8.36 -6.61
C SER A 79 11.12 -8.77 -7.37
N MET A 80 12.30 -8.55 -6.75
CA MET A 80 13.57 -9.02 -7.32
C MET A 80 13.64 -10.54 -7.51
N ALA A 81 13.01 -11.31 -6.61
CA ALA A 81 13.03 -12.77 -6.66
C ALA A 81 12.30 -13.33 -7.89
N SER A 82 11.23 -12.66 -8.33
CA SER A 82 10.35 -13.14 -9.40
C SER A 82 10.43 -12.35 -10.70
N ILE A 83 11.15 -11.22 -10.74
CA ILE A 83 11.18 -10.30 -11.90
C ILE A 83 11.55 -11.00 -13.21
N HIS A 84 12.46 -11.99 -13.16
CA HIS A 84 12.93 -12.72 -14.34
C HIS A 84 11.82 -13.60 -14.97
N LEU A 85 10.80 -13.99 -14.21
CA LEU A 85 9.64 -14.75 -14.71
C LEU A 85 8.65 -13.85 -15.45
N HIS A 86 8.52 -12.59 -15.02
CA HIS A 86 7.46 -11.68 -15.44
C HIS A 86 7.91 -10.63 -16.46
N TRP A 87 9.21 -10.32 -16.53
CA TRP A 87 9.74 -9.25 -17.38
C TRP A 87 10.85 -9.74 -18.29
N THR A 88 10.91 -9.17 -19.49
CA THR A 88 12.05 -9.37 -20.41
C THR A 88 13.28 -8.59 -19.91
N LYS A 89 14.47 -8.94 -20.42
CA LYS A 89 15.70 -8.16 -20.17
C LYS A 89 15.54 -6.68 -20.58
N ARG A 90 14.73 -6.40 -21.61
CA ARG A 90 14.35 -5.05 -22.07
C ARG A 90 13.18 -4.44 -21.29
N ARG A 91 12.87 -4.98 -20.10
CA ARG A 91 11.86 -4.45 -19.17
C ARG A 91 10.42 -4.42 -19.71
N LYS A 92 10.10 -5.22 -20.72
CA LYS A 92 8.73 -5.40 -21.22
C LYS A 92 8.00 -6.51 -20.44
N PRO A 93 6.69 -6.35 -20.14
CA PRO A 93 5.86 -7.43 -19.60
C PRO A 93 5.90 -8.67 -20.50
N LYS A 94 5.92 -9.87 -19.90
CA LYS A 94 5.90 -11.15 -20.64
C LYS A 94 4.50 -11.73 -20.86
N HIS A 95 3.52 -11.37 -20.04
CA HIS A 95 2.16 -11.94 -20.07
C HIS A 95 1.14 -11.03 -19.38
N ILE A 96 -0.15 -11.33 -19.58
CA ILE A 96 -1.29 -10.52 -19.11
C ILE A 96 -1.31 -10.31 -17.59
N GLY A 97 -0.84 -11.29 -16.80
CA GLY A 97 -0.77 -11.20 -15.34
C GLY A 97 0.00 -9.99 -14.81
N VAL A 98 1.02 -9.52 -15.55
CA VAL A 98 1.76 -8.30 -15.18
C VAL A 98 0.89 -7.06 -15.30
N PHE A 99 0.06 -6.98 -16.35
CA PHE A 99 -0.89 -5.88 -16.52
C PHE A 99 -1.97 -5.90 -15.45
N ASN A 100 -2.44 -7.09 -15.04
CA ASN A 100 -3.37 -7.22 -13.92
C ASN A 100 -2.74 -6.74 -12.61
N ALA A 101 -1.48 -7.10 -12.34
CA ALA A 101 -0.77 -6.59 -11.17
C ALA A 101 -0.60 -5.06 -11.19
N ILE A 102 -0.32 -4.47 -12.36
CA ILE A 102 -0.27 -3.01 -12.53
C ILE A 102 -1.65 -2.39 -12.30
N ARG A 103 -2.73 -2.99 -12.82
CA ARG A 103 -4.10 -2.52 -12.60
C ARG A 103 -4.47 -2.52 -11.12
N THR A 104 -4.07 -3.53 -10.36
CA THR A 104 -4.28 -3.53 -8.90
C THR A 104 -3.59 -2.37 -8.21
N VAL A 105 -2.36 -2.04 -8.60
CA VAL A 105 -1.66 -0.83 -8.09
C VAL A 105 -2.45 0.43 -8.40
N VAL A 106 -2.95 0.57 -9.64
CA VAL A 106 -3.77 1.71 -10.06
C VAL A 106 -5.05 1.79 -9.22
N TRP A 107 -5.78 0.69 -9.04
CA TRP A 107 -6.99 0.69 -8.20
C TRP A 107 -6.71 1.07 -6.74
N CYS A 108 -5.56 0.71 -6.18
CA CYS A 108 -5.18 1.19 -4.86
C CYS A 108 -5.00 2.71 -4.84
N LEU A 109 -4.35 3.29 -5.87
CA LEU A 109 -4.19 4.73 -5.99
C LEU A 109 -5.52 5.45 -6.21
N ASP A 110 -6.39 4.90 -7.08
CA ASP A 110 -7.73 5.42 -7.33
C ASP A 110 -8.57 5.41 -6.03
N ALA A 111 -8.46 4.34 -5.22
CA ALA A 111 -9.12 4.28 -3.91
C ALA A 111 -8.56 5.32 -2.94
N ILE A 112 -7.25 5.51 -2.89
CA ILE A 112 -6.62 6.55 -2.06
C ILE A 112 -7.11 7.94 -2.47
N GLU A 113 -7.20 8.21 -3.78
CA GLU A 113 -7.73 9.48 -4.30
C GLU A 113 -9.21 9.67 -3.96
N LEU A 114 -10.02 8.62 -4.12
CA LEU A 114 -11.45 8.61 -3.81
C LEU A 114 -11.73 8.95 -2.33
N PHE A 115 -11.01 8.30 -1.41
CA PHE A 115 -11.20 8.50 0.03
C PHE A 115 -10.45 9.74 0.56
N ASN A 116 -9.45 10.22 -0.18
CA ASN A 116 -8.63 11.39 0.14
C ASN A 116 -8.21 11.48 1.63
N PRO A 117 -7.59 10.42 2.20
CA PRO A 117 -7.21 10.41 3.60
C PRO A 117 -6.09 11.42 3.86
N LYS A 118 -5.99 11.91 5.10
CA LYS A 118 -4.88 12.78 5.51
C LYS A 118 -3.52 12.09 5.34
N TYR A 119 -3.46 10.78 5.63
CA TYR A 119 -2.27 9.98 5.50
C TYR A 119 -2.56 8.72 4.68
N TRP A 120 -1.58 8.31 3.89
CA TRP A 120 -1.66 7.07 3.15
C TRP A 120 -0.28 6.51 2.81
N VAL A 121 -0.21 5.19 2.64
CA VAL A 121 0.99 4.50 2.20
C VAL A 121 0.61 3.45 1.16
N LEU A 122 1.29 3.46 0.01
CA LEU A 122 1.43 2.33 -0.88
C LEU A 122 2.80 1.70 -0.62
N GLU A 123 2.80 0.42 -0.25
CA GLU A 123 4.01 -0.34 0.08
C GLU A 123 4.32 -1.37 -1.00
N ASN A 124 5.60 -1.48 -1.34
CA ASN A 124 6.08 -2.62 -2.10
C ASN A 124 7.58 -2.85 -1.86
N PRO A 125 8.08 -4.10 -1.99
CA PRO A 125 9.51 -4.35 -2.01
C PRO A 125 10.25 -3.45 -2.98
N ARG A 126 11.41 -2.93 -2.57
CA ARG A 126 12.25 -2.06 -3.40
C ARG A 126 12.76 -2.84 -4.63
N ALA A 127 12.09 -2.70 -5.77
CA ALA A 127 12.39 -3.50 -6.95
C ALA A 127 11.86 -2.89 -8.27
N LYS A 128 10.89 -3.54 -8.93
CA LYS A 128 10.42 -3.13 -10.26
C LYS A 128 9.41 -1.99 -10.20
N LEU A 129 8.56 -1.93 -9.16
CA LEU A 129 7.42 -1.01 -9.10
C LEU A 129 7.85 0.47 -9.09
N ARG A 130 8.96 0.82 -8.42
CA ARG A 130 9.56 2.17 -8.49
C ARG A 130 9.81 2.70 -9.90
N ASN A 131 10.05 1.83 -10.88
CA ASN A 131 10.30 2.27 -12.26
C ASN A 131 9.00 2.60 -13.00
N ILE A 132 7.87 2.22 -12.41
CA ILE A 132 6.53 2.54 -12.87
C ILE A 132 6.05 3.81 -12.16
N LEU A 133 6.23 3.88 -10.83
CA LEU A 133 5.72 4.99 -10.00
C LEU A 133 6.63 6.22 -9.93
N ASN A 134 7.95 6.08 -10.12
CA ASN A 134 8.90 7.21 -10.11
C ASN A 134 9.30 7.62 -11.54
N LYS A 135 8.35 7.58 -12.49
CA LYS A 135 8.61 8.05 -13.85
C LYS A 135 8.80 9.58 -13.85
N PRO A 136 9.64 10.13 -14.75
CA PRO A 136 9.74 11.58 -14.90
C PRO A 136 8.36 12.23 -15.06
N GLY A 137 8.08 13.25 -14.26
CA GLY A 137 6.77 13.93 -14.21
C GLY A 137 5.75 13.35 -13.21
N VAL A 138 6.04 12.20 -12.59
CA VAL A 138 5.24 11.62 -11.51
C VAL A 138 6.10 11.53 -10.25
N ILE A 139 5.78 12.33 -9.24
CA ILE A 139 6.47 12.31 -7.95
C ILE A 139 5.43 12.05 -6.88
N TYR A 140 5.42 10.82 -6.36
CA TYR A 140 4.78 10.56 -5.08
C TYR A 140 5.80 10.89 -3.97
N PRO A 141 5.39 11.59 -2.90
CA PRO A 141 6.19 11.65 -1.67
C PRO A 141 6.46 10.22 -1.19
N GLY A 142 7.58 9.99 -0.51
CA GLY A 142 7.95 8.63 -0.16
C GLY A 142 9.33 8.50 0.45
N LEU A 143 9.59 7.31 0.98
CA LEU A 143 10.90 6.91 1.48
C LEU A 143 11.14 5.43 1.21
N THR A 144 12.40 5.02 1.25
CA THR A 144 12.76 3.60 1.33
C THR A 144 13.19 3.30 2.77
N THR A 145 12.66 2.23 3.35
CA THR A 145 13.11 1.69 4.64
C THR A 145 13.48 0.22 4.50
N ASP A 146 14.13 -0.37 5.51
CA ASP A 146 14.35 -1.81 5.58
C ASP A 146 13.53 -2.36 6.74
N LEU A 147 12.59 -3.28 6.47
CA LEU A 147 11.75 -3.86 7.53
C LEU A 147 12.57 -4.64 8.57
N GLY A 148 13.82 -5.01 8.27
CA GLY A 148 14.77 -5.53 9.24
C GLY A 148 15.07 -4.56 10.39
N LEU A 149 15.05 -3.25 10.13
CA LEU A 149 15.16 -2.21 11.18
C LEU A 149 13.95 -2.17 12.11
N TRP A 150 12.85 -2.81 11.70
CA TRP A 150 11.58 -2.87 12.40
C TRP A 150 11.26 -4.27 12.93
N GLY A 151 12.27 -5.15 13.01
CA GLY A 151 12.15 -6.48 13.61
C GLY A 151 11.87 -7.64 12.64
N ALA A 152 11.93 -7.42 11.32
CA ALA A 152 11.92 -8.55 10.38
C ALA A 152 13.19 -9.40 10.52
N LYS A 153 13.05 -10.73 10.39
CA LYS A 153 14.15 -11.70 10.55
C LYS A 153 15.26 -11.61 9.50
N SER A 154 15.05 -10.84 8.44
CA SER A 154 15.98 -10.68 7.33
C SER A 154 15.85 -9.27 6.74
N PRO A 155 16.89 -8.76 6.07
CA PRO A 155 16.80 -7.52 5.31
C PRO A 155 15.65 -7.58 4.29
N LYS A 156 14.80 -6.57 4.30
CA LYS A 156 13.66 -6.39 3.40
C LYS A 156 13.56 -4.91 3.02
N PRO A 157 14.42 -4.43 2.11
CA PRO A 157 14.31 -3.09 1.56
C PRO A 157 12.95 -2.91 0.90
N THR A 158 12.26 -1.84 1.28
CA THR A 158 10.84 -1.61 0.98
C THR A 158 10.63 -0.14 0.64
N ASP A 159 9.97 0.11 -0.48
CA ASP A 159 9.55 1.43 -0.90
C ASP A 159 8.17 1.74 -0.31
N LEU A 160 8.06 2.92 0.30
CA LEU A 160 6.82 3.49 0.79
C LEU A 160 6.54 4.75 -0.01
N TRP A 161 5.46 4.76 -0.78
CA TRP A 161 4.94 5.95 -1.45
C TRP A 161 3.74 6.47 -0.67
N GLY A 162 3.64 7.78 -0.50
CA GLY A 162 2.48 8.43 0.09
C GLY A 162 2.81 9.52 1.09
N GLU A 163 1.76 9.99 1.74
CA GLU A 163 1.82 11.02 2.77
C GLU A 163 1.77 10.36 4.14
N PHE A 164 2.81 10.54 4.93
CA PHE A 164 2.90 9.98 6.27
C PHE A 164 3.16 11.07 7.30
N PRO A 165 2.80 10.83 8.59
CA PRO A 165 3.26 11.67 9.68
C PRO A 165 4.78 11.82 9.63
N LYS A 166 5.31 12.87 10.27
CA LYS A 166 6.76 13.01 10.40
C LYS A 166 7.31 11.81 11.18
N ILE A 167 7.98 10.89 10.48
CA ILE A 167 8.56 9.68 11.04
C ILE A 167 10.06 9.88 11.19
N THR A 168 10.59 9.51 12.35
CA THR A 168 12.03 9.31 12.54
C THR A 168 12.31 7.83 12.26
N LEU A 169 13.06 7.55 11.20
CA LEU A 169 13.49 6.18 10.91
C LEU A 169 14.48 5.71 11.99
N PRO A 170 14.42 4.44 12.42
CA PRO A 170 15.45 3.83 13.25
C PRO A 170 16.78 3.99 12.54
N SER A 171 17.77 4.54 13.22
CA SER A 171 19.07 4.81 12.64
C SER A 171 19.79 3.52 12.25
N SER A 172 20.07 3.37 10.96
CA SER A 172 21.22 2.62 10.46
C SER A 172 21.85 3.35 9.27
N GLY A 173 22.27 4.61 9.47
CA GLY A 173 22.91 5.42 8.43
C GLY A 173 21.95 5.88 7.31
N THR A 174 22.07 7.16 6.94
CA THR A 174 21.37 7.83 5.82
C THR A 174 19.85 7.98 5.90
N ALA A 175 19.43 9.12 6.47
CA ALA A 175 18.17 9.77 6.13
C ALA A 175 18.23 10.28 4.68
N ILE A 176 17.21 10.02 3.87
CA ILE A 176 17.04 10.66 2.55
C ILE A 176 16.16 11.90 2.73
N ASN A 177 16.66 12.97 2.13
CA ASN A 177 16.25 14.37 2.17
C ASN A 177 14.74 14.60 1.98
N THR A 178 14.06 15.12 3.00
CA THR A 178 12.72 15.71 2.86
C THR A 178 12.85 17.19 2.51
N LYS A 179 12.91 17.52 1.23
CA LYS A 179 12.44 18.83 0.74
C LYS A 179 11.77 18.67 -0.62
N PRO A 180 10.51 19.14 -0.79
CA PRO A 180 9.94 19.31 -2.11
C PRO A 180 10.73 20.39 -2.85
N ILE A 181 11.24 20.06 -4.03
CA ILE A 181 11.70 21.06 -4.98
C ILE A 181 10.44 21.61 -5.64
N ILE A 182 10.01 22.77 -5.17
CA ILE A 182 9.08 23.63 -5.90
C ILE A 182 9.94 24.30 -6.96
N ASN A 183 9.81 23.88 -8.22
CA ASN A 183 10.29 24.69 -9.32
C ASN A 183 9.14 25.57 -9.78
N ALA A 184 9.39 26.88 -9.72
CA ALA A 184 8.62 27.93 -10.36
C ALA A 184 8.59 27.76 -11.89
#